data_AF-A0AAQ2Q7G4-F1
#
_entry.id   AF-A0AAQ2Q7G4-F1
#
_cell.length_a   1.000
_cell.length_b   1.000
_cell.length_c   1.000
_cell.angle_alpha   90.00
_cell.angle_beta   90.00
_cell.angle_gamma   90.00
#
_symmetry.space_group_name_H-M   'P 1'
#
loop_
_entity.id
_entity.type
_entity.pdbx_description
1 polymer ?
#
loop_
_entity_poly.entity_id
_entity_poly.type
_entity_poly.pdbx_seq_one_letter_code
_entity_poly.pdbx_strand_id
1 'polypeptide(L)' 'MTDKQRLMFAKKLANLPELGSYAPIGASTDDFANKIADELLDPTKSDFYKPFLDRMGLKY' A
#
# COMPACT_ATOMS: atom_id res chain seq x y z
N MET A 1 6.41 9.99 -8.02
CA MET A 1 5.53 8.81 -8.15
C MET A 1 4.29 9.18 -8.95
N THR A 2 3.96 8.48 -10.03
CA THR A 2 2.75 8.74 -10.82
C THR A 2 1.55 8.02 -10.18
N ASP A 3 0.31 8.52 -10.31
CA ASP A 3 -0.90 7.88 -9.75
C ASP A 3 -1.02 6.38 -10.09
N LYS A 4 -0.65 6.00 -11.32
CA LYS A 4 -0.59 4.57 -11.71
C LYS A 4 0.38 3.76 -10.88
N GLN A 5 1.57 4.28 -10.58
CA GLN A 5 2.54 3.59 -9.73
C GLN A 5 2.04 3.50 -8.29
N ARG A 6 1.43 4.58 -7.77
CA ARG A 6 0.83 4.59 -6.43
C ARG A 6 -0.22 3.49 -6.27
N LEU A 7 -1.17 3.42 -7.21
CA LEU A 7 -2.22 2.40 -7.21
C LEU A 7 -1.64 0.99 -7.36
N MET A 8 -0.62 0.81 -8.20
CA MET A 8 0.03 -0.48 -8.38
C MET A 8 0.77 -0.94 -7.11
N PHE A 9 1.45 -0.02 -6.43
CA PHE A 9 2.10 -0.27 -5.14
C PHE A 9 1.07 -0.59 -4.07
N ALA A 10 0.00 0.19 -3.99
CA ALA A 10 -1.05 -0.02 -3.01
C ALA A 10 -1.78 -1.36 -3.20
N LYS A 11 -2.03 -1.77 -4.45
CA LYS A 11 -2.56 -3.11 -4.77
C LYS A 11 -1.60 -4.23 -4.37
N LYS A 12 -0.30 -4.05 -4.57
CA LYS A 12 0.70 -5.04 -4.12
C LYS A 12 0.77 -5.12 -2.60
N LEU A 13 0.77 -3.98 -1.92
CA LEU A 13 0.78 -3.89 -0.46
C LEU A 13 -0.49 -4.53 0.13
N ALA A 14 -1.67 -4.27 -0.44
CA ALA A 14 -2.93 -4.86 0.01
C ALA A 14 -2.96 -6.39 -0.16
N ASN A 15 -2.21 -6.94 -1.11
CA ASN A 15 -2.08 -8.38 -1.33
C ASN A 15 -0.95 -9.03 -0.51
N LEU A 16 -0.13 -8.25 0.22
CA LEU A 16 0.87 -8.85 1.09
C LEU A 16 0.18 -9.52 2.28
N PRO A 17 0.51 -10.79 2.60
CA PRO A 17 -0.02 -11.43 3.81
C PRO A 17 0.39 -10.70 5.09
N GLU A 18 1.55 -10.03 5.08
CA GLU A 18 2.05 -9.22 6.20
C GLU A 18 1.18 -7.98 6.47
N LEU A 19 0.64 -7.36 5.41
CA LEU A 19 -0.26 -6.20 5.53
C LEU A 19 -1.74 -6.61 5.52
N GLY A 20 -2.06 -7.82 5.08
CA GLY A 20 -3.41 -8.39 5.15
C GLY A 20 -3.94 -8.47 6.57
N SER A 21 -3.06 -8.63 7.57
CA SER A 21 -3.47 -8.56 8.99
C SER A 21 -3.80 -7.13 9.45
N TYR A 22 -3.40 -6.11 8.71
CA TYR A 22 -3.75 -4.70 8.93
C TYR A 22 -4.94 -4.26 8.07
N ALA A 23 -5.45 -5.14 7.20
CA ALA A 23 -6.61 -4.86 6.37
C ALA A 23 -7.86 -4.68 7.25
N PRO A 24 -8.73 -3.71 6.96
CA PRO A 24 -9.99 -3.56 7.68
C PRO A 24 -10.82 -4.84 7.56
N ILE A 25 -11.34 -5.31 8.70
CA ILE A 25 -12.18 -6.51 8.74
C ILE A 25 -13.43 -6.28 7.89
N GLY A 26 -13.64 -7.12 6.88
CA GLY A 26 -14.77 -7.02 5.95
C GLY A 26 -14.55 -6.11 4.74
N ALA A 27 -13.37 -5.48 4.59
CA ALA A 27 -13.02 -4.75 3.38
C ALA A 27 -12.46 -5.69 2.30
N SER A 28 -12.80 -5.42 1.05
CA SER A 28 -12.20 -6.13 -0.08
C SER A 28 -10.74 -5.71 -0.26
N THR A 29 -9.94 -6.56 -0.90
CA THR A 29 -8.54 -6.25 -1.20
C THR A 29 -8.40 -4.98 -2.04
N ASP A 30 -9.34 -4.70 -2.95
CA ASP A 30 -9.39 -3.45 -3.71
C ASP A 30 -9.69 -2.21 -2.85
N ASP A 31 -10.59 -2.32 -1.86
CA ASP A 31 -10.85 -1.24 -0.89
C ASP A 31 -9.61 -0.95 -0.04
N PHE A 32 -8.93 -2.00 0.42
CA PHE A 32 -7.70 -1.85 1.17
C PHE A 32 -6.59 -1.24 0.30
N ALA A 33 -6.49 -1.64 -0.97
CA ALA A 33 -5.56 -1.02 -1.92
C ALA A 33 -5.85 0.46 -2.15
N ASN A 34 -7.11 0.86 -2.32
CA ASN A 34 -7.47 2.28 -2.46
C ASN A 34 -7.10 3.06 -1.19
N LYS A 35 -7.33 2.49 -0.01
CA LYS A 35 -6.92 3.09 1.25
C LYS A 35 -5.40 3.25 1.35
N ILE A 36 -4.63 2.22 1.03
CA ILE A 36 -3.15 2.31 1.04
C ILE A 36 -2.68 3.34 -0.01
N ALA A 37 -3.36 3.44 -1.16
CA ALA A 37 -3.02 4.45 -2.16
C ALA A 37 -3.22 5.86 -1.63
N ASP A 38 -4.28 6.09 -0.86
CA ASP A 38 -4.51 7.36 -0.17
C ASP A 38 -3.48 7.60 0.94
N GLU A 39 -3.18 6.58 1.75
CA GLU A 39 -2.15 6.67 2.80
C GLU A 39 -0.74 6.87 2.25
N LEU A 40 -0.45 6.40 1.03
CA LEU A 40 0.82 6.69 0.34
C LEU A 40 0.97 8.16 -0.07
N LEU A 41 -0.11 8.94 -0.13
CA LEU A 41 -0.05 10.40 -0.29
C LEU A 41 0.33 11.09 1.02
N ASP A 42 0.02 10.48 2.15
CA ASP A 42 0.31 11.04 3.45
C ASP A 42 1.78 10.78 3.82
N PRO A 43 2.60 11.81 4.06
CA PRO A 43 4.02 11.64 4.38
C PRO A 43 4.24 10.87 5.68
N THR A 44 3.31 10.91 6.64
CA THR A 44 3.43 10.17 7.90
C THR A 44 3.17 8.68 7.73
N LYS A 45 2.22 8.31 6.86
CA LYS A 45 1.84 6.92 6.60
C LYS A 45 2.72 6.28 5.53
N SER A 46 3.11 7.02 4.50
CA SER A 46 4.00 6.52 3.45
C SER A 46 5.34 6.04 3.99
N ASP A 47 5.86 6.64 5.06
CA ASP A 47 7.08 6.18 5.74
C ASP A 47 6.93 4.79 6.36
N PHE A 48 5.73 4.44 6.84
CA PHE A 48 5.42 3.08 7.29
C PHE A 48 5.48 2.07 6.14
N TYR A 49 5.05 2.46 4.94
CA TYR A 49 5.04 1.59 3.76
C TYR A 49 6.39 1.51 3.03
N LYS A 50 7.29 2.50 3.22
CA LYS A 50 8.65 2.52 2.63
C LYS A 50 9.41 1.19 2.75
N PRO A 51 9.57 0.57 3.94
CA PRO A 51 10.32 -0.69 4.05
C PRO A 51 9.66 -1.83 3.27
N PHE A 52 8.34 -1.84 3.13
CA PHE A 52 7.63 -2.85 2.34
C PHE A 52 7.80 -2.62 0.84
N LEU A 53 7.81 -1.37 0.40
CA LEU A 53 8.07 -0.98 -0.99
C LEU A 53 9.50 -1.31 -1.41
N ASP A 54 10.47 -0.98 -0.55
CA ASP A 54 11.89 -1.28 -0.77
C ASP A 54 12.13 -2.79 -0.84
N ARG A 55 11.51 -3.57 0.07
CA ARG A 55 11.59 -5.04 0.04
C ARG A 55 11.01 -5.64 -1.25
N MET A 56 10.02 -4.99 -1.87
CA MET A 56 9.47 -5.42 -3.16
C MET A 56 10.31 -4.97 -4.37
N GLY A 57 11.40 -4.23 -4.17
CA GLY A 57 12.19 -3.63 -5.25
C GLY A 57 11.47 -2.49 -5.97
N LEU A 58 10.41 -1.95 -5.36
CA LEU A 58 9.67 -0.81 -5.88
C LEU A 58 10.41 0.44 -5.44
N LYS A 59 11.18 1.05 -6.34
CA LYS A 59 11.86 2.32 -6.05
C LYS A 59 10.81 3.41 -5.81
N TYR A 60 10.69 3.82 -4.55
CA TYR A 60 9.86 4.92 -4.06
C TYR A 60 10.58 6.25 -4.22
#